data_AF-A0A3R7APR5-F1
#
_entry.id   AF-A0A3R7APR5-F1
#
_cell.length_a   1.000
_cell.length_b   1.000
_cell.length_c   1.000
_cell.angle_alpha   90.00
_cell.angle_beta   90.00
_cell.angle_gamma   90.00
#
_symmetry.space_group_name_H-M   'P 1'
#
loop_
_entity.id
_entity.type
_entity.pdbx_description
1 polymer ?
#
loop_
_entity_poly.entity_id
_entity_poly.type
_entity_poly.pdbx_seq_one_letter_code
_entity_poly.pdbx_strand_id
1 'polypeptide(L)'
;MGVIIERKVRFVIVSLISITVLFGVIESYAGLSKFAEAILSVNLFLFFLSDLPYFIQALTMGLRLKLCFQKIGIKISFKNAFLSHLTGMFFSNFSMGRTGYLAASLPVET
;
A
#
# COMPACT_ATOMS: atom_id res chain seq x y z
N MET A 1 -10.22 -28.91 0.61
CA MET A 1 -8.99 -28.82 -0.21
C MET A 1 -9.23 -28.19 -1.58
N GLY A 2 -10.27 -28.58 -2.33
CA GLY A 2 -10.57 -28.02 -3.66
C GLY A 2 -10.81 -26.50 -3.72
N VAL A 3 -11.51 -25.93 -2.74
CA VAL A 3 -11.80 -24.47 -2.68
C VAL A 3 -10.53 -23.61 -2.56
N ILE A 4 -9.50 -24.09 -1.86
CA ILE A 4 -8.23 -23.36 -1.69
C ILE A 4 -7.45 -23.35 -3.01
N ILE A 5 -7.46 -24.48 -3.73
CA ILE A 5 -6.80 -24.63 -5.03
C ILE A 5 -7.48 -23.71 -6.05
N GLU A 6 -8.82 -23.68 -6.10
CA GLU A 6 -9.56 -22.79 -6.99
C GLU A 6 -9.23 -21.31 -6.73
N ARG A 7 -9.15 -20.88 -5.46
CA ARG A 7 -8.77 -19.51 -5.09
C ARG A 7 -7.36 -19.15 -5.56
N LYS A 8 -6.39 -20.05 -5.37
CA LYS A 8 -5.00 -19.85 -5.81
C LYS A 8 -4.91 -19.75 -7.33
N VAL A 9 -5.57 -20.65 -8.05
CA VAL A 9 -5.61 -20.65 -9.52
C VAL A 9 -6.27 -19.38 -10.05
N ARG A 10 -7.41 -18.98 -9.48
CA ARG A 10 -8.10 -17.73 -9.83
C ARG A 10 -7.21 -16.51 -9.60
N PHE A 11 -6.51 -16.45 -8.46
CA PHE A 11 -5.58 -15.37 -8.17
C PHE A 11 -4.47 -15.28 -9.22
N VAL A 12 -3.83 -16.41 -9.55
CA VAL A 12 -2.78 -16.45 -10.58
C VAL A 12 -3.30 -15.98 -11.94
N ILE A 13 -4.47 -16.47 -12.38
CA ILE A 13 -5.07 -16.07 -13.65
C ILE A 13 -5.36 -14.56 -13.68
N VAL A 14 -5.96 -14.02 -12.62
CA VAL A 14 -6.25 -12.58 -12.52
C VAL A 14 -4.97 -11.75 -12.51
N SER A 15 -3.94 -12.19 -11.79
CA SER A 15 -2.63 -11.52 -11.79
C SER A 15 -2.00 -11.51 -13.18
N LEU A 16 -2.03 -12.64 -13.91
CA LEU A 16 -1.51 -12.72 -15.27
C LEU A 16 -2.27 -11.77 -16.21
N ILE A 17 -3.60 -11.78 -16.17
CA ILE A 17 -4.42 -10.86 -16.98
C ILE A 17 -4.07 -9.40 -16.66
N SER A 18 -4.00 -9.03 -15.37
CA SER A 18 -3.64 -7.67 -14.95
C SER A 18 -2.25 -7.25 -15.43
N ILE A 19 -1.25 -8.14 -15.34
CA ILE A 19 0.11 -7.88 -15.83
C ILE A 19 0.11 -7.72 -17.36
N THR A 20 -0.58 -8.59 -18.08
CA THR A 20 -0.70 -8.50 -19.55
C THR A 20 -1.37 -7.19 -19.97
N VAL A 21 -2.46 -6.79 -19.31
CA VAL A 21 -3.14 -5.52 -19.57
C VAL A 21 -2.20 -4.34 -19.27
N LEU A 22 -1.48 -4.36 -18.14
CA LEU A 22 -0.53 -3.31 -17.78
C LEU A 22 0.55 -3.14 -18.86
N PHE A 23 1.20 -4.22 -19.28
CA PHE A 23 2.21 -4.18 -20.33
C PHE A 23 1.64 -3.76 -21.67
N GLY A 24 0.43 -4.22 -22.03
CA GLY A 24 -0.27 -3.80 -23.24
C GLY A 24 -0.53 -2.30 -23.25
N VAL A 25 -0.95 -1.71 -22.13
CA VAL A 25 -1.15 -0.26 -21.99
C VAL A 25 0.17 0.49 -22.14
N ILE A 26 1.23 0.06 -21.45
CA ILE A 26 2.56 0.69 -21.54
C ILE A 26 3.08 0.66 -22.98
N GLU A 27 3.02 -0.50 -23.63
CA GLU A 27 3.44 -0.68 -25.02
C GLU A 27 2.64 0.24 -25.95
N SER A 28 1.32 0.31 -25.79
CA SER A 28 0.45 1.14 -26.64
C SER A 28 0.73 2.64 -26.53
N TYR A 29 1.18 3.12 -25.38
CA TYR A 29 1.34 4.56 -25.11
C TYR A 29 2.75 5.07 -25.37
N ALA A 30 3.77 4.32 -24.92
CA ALA A 30 5.16 4.77 -24.94
C ALA A 30 6.13 3.76 -25.57
N GLY A 31 5.73 2.49 -25.68
CA GLY A 31 6.63 1.39 -26.00
C GLY A 31 7.45 0.93 -24.78
N LEU A 32 7.67 -0.37 -24.68
CA LEU A 32 8.41 -1.01 -23.58
C LEU A 32 9.87 -0.54 -23.50
N SER A 33 10.48 -0.21 -24.64
CA SER A 33 11.86 0.30 -24.69
C SER A 33 11.99 1.66 -23.99
N LYS A 34 11.11 2.62 -24.30
CA LYS A 34 11.09 3.92 -23.65
C LYS A 34 10.72 3.83 -22.18
N PHE A 35 9.85 2.90 -21.82
CA PHE A 35 9.52 2.62 -20.42
C PHE A 35 10.75 2.12 -19.64
N ALA A 36 11.51 1.18 -20.20
CA ALA A 36 12.73 0.68 -19.59
C ALA A 36 13.78 1.79 -19.45
N GLU A 37 13.98 2.61 -20.49
CA GLU A 37 14.88 3.76 -20.45
C GLU A 37 14.45 4.76 -19.37
N ALA A 38 13.16 5.06 -19.26
CA ALA A 38 12.61 5.94 -18.23
C ALA A 38 12.91 5.43 -16.81
N ILE A 39 12.69 4.14 -16.53
CA ILE A 39 12.99 3.52 -15.23
C ILE A 39 14.49 3.61 -14.92
N LEU A 40 15.36 3.33 -15.90
CA LEU A 40 16.81 3.38 -15.71
C LEU A 40 17.34 4.81 -15.55
N SER A 41 16.63 5.80 -16.11
CA SER A 41 16.96 7.21 -15.99
C SER A 41 16.49 7.87 -14.68
N VAL A 42 15.82 7.12 -13.81
CA VAL A 42 15.29 7.65 -12.54
C VAL A 42 16.44 8.18 -11.69
N ASN A 43 16.36 9.46 -11.35
CA ASN A 43 17.23 10.06 -10.36
C ASN A 43 16.83 9.55 -8.96
N LEU A 44 17.66 8.70 -8.36
CA LEU A 44 17.39 8.09 -7.05
C LEU A 44 17.16 9.13 -5.93
N PHE A 45 17.87 10.26 -5.99
CA PHE A 45 17.66 11.32 -5.00
C PHE A 45 16.24 11.91 -5.11
N LEU A 46 15.80 12.25 -6.33
CA LEU A 46 14.45 12.75 -6.54
C LEU A 46 13.38 11.67 -6.27
N PHE A 47 13.68 10.40 -6.55
CA PHE A 47 12.82 9.28 -6.21
C PHE A 47 12.54 9.22 -4.71
N PHE A 48 13.57 9.19 -3.86
CA PHE A 48 13.37 9.20 -2.41
C PHE A 48 12.80 10.52 -1.90
N LEU A 49 13.16 11.65 -2.51
CA LEU A 49 12.58 12.94 -2.14
C LEU A 49 11.07 13.00 -2.46
N SER A 50 10.62 12.30 -3.50
CA SER A 50 9.20 12.21 -3.85
C SER A 50 8.37 11.46 -2.81
N ASP A 51 9.00 10.61 -1.98
CA ASP A 51 8.33 9.92 -0.87
C ASP A 51 8.16 10.84 0.36
N LEU A 52 8.88 11.96 0.43
CA LEU A 52 8.85 12.85 1.60
C LEU A 52 7.45 13.41 1.91
N PRO A 53 6.67 13.93 0.94
CA PRO A 53 5.29 14.34 1.20
C PRO A 53 4.42 13.19 1.73
N TYR A 54 4.60 11.98 1.20
CA TYR A 54 3.86 10.80 1.61
C TYR A 54 4.23 10.36 3.04
N PHE A 55 5.51 10.45 3.39
CA PHE A 55 6.00 10.24 4.74
C PHE A 55 5.44 11.26 5.74
N ILE A 56 5.44 12.55 5.38
CA ILE A 56 4.84 13.62 6.20
C ILE A 56 3.34 13.37 6.41
N GLN A 57 2.63 12.97 5.35
CA GLN A 57 1.22 12.59 5.42
C GLN A 57 1.02 11.41 6.38
N ALA A 58 1.84 10.36 6.29
CA ALA A 58 1.74 9.21 7.18
C ALA A 58 1.99 9.60 8.65
N LEU A 59 2.95 10.49 8.91
CA LEU A 59 3.22 11.01 10.26
C LEU A 59 2.03 11.80 10.82
N THR A 60 1.46 12.72 10.02
CA THR A 60 0.30 13.52 10.44
C THR A 60 -0.93 12.66 10.68
N MET A 61 -1.17 11.64 9.85
CA MET A 61 -2.28 10.70 10.05
C MET A 61 -2.07 9.79 11.26
N GLY A 62 -0.84 9.32 11.51
CA GLY A 62 -0.51 8.61 12.75
C GLY A 62 -0.75 9.45 14.00
N LEU A 63 -0.43 10.75 13.95
CA LEU A 63 -0.67 11.69 15.05
C LEU A 63 -2.17 11.89 15.26
N ARG A 64 -2.91 12.11 14.17
CA ARG A 64 -4.37 12.22 14.19
C ARG A 64 -5.00 10.97 14.82
N LEU A 65 -4.54 9.78 14.44
CA LEU A 65 -5.05 8.52 14.98
C LEU A 65 -4.78 8.42 16.50
N LYS A 66 -3.58 8.78 16.95
CA LYS A 66 -3.26 8.84 18.39
C LYS A 66 -4.22 9.77 19.14
N LEU A 67 -4.46 10.98 18.62
CA LEU A 67 -5.39 11.93 19.23
C LEU A 67 -6.82 11.39 19.29
N CYS A 68 -7.27 10.67 18.26
CA CYS A 68 -8.57 9.99 18.26
C CYS A 68 -8.66 8.93 19.36
N PHE A 69 -7.65 8.07 19.53
CA PHE A 69 -7.60 7.08 20.61
C PHE A 69 -7.62 7.74 22.00
N GLN A 70 -6.87 8.82 22.17
CA GLN A 70 -6.84 9.56 23.45
C GLN A 70 -8.21 10.16 23.79
N LYS A 71 -8.96 10.66 22.79
CA LYS A 71 -10.32 11.20 23.00
C LYS A 71 -11.33 10.16 23.47
N ILE A 72 -11.13 8.88 23.12
CA ILE A 72 -11.98 7.76 23.57
C ILE A 72 -11.44 7.06 24.82
N GLY A 73 -10.45 7.67 25.50
CA GLY A 73 -9.87 7.15 26.75
C GLY A 73 -8.81 6.06 26.58
N ILE A 74 -8.41 5.74 25.34
CA ILE A 74 -7.41 4.72 25.06
C ILE A 74 -6.02 5.37 24.97
N LYS A 75 -5.09 4.89 25.79
CA LYS A 75 -3.69 5.31 25.74
C LYS A 75 -2.95 4.46 24.70
N ILE A 76 -2.42 5.11 23.66
CA ILE A 76 -1.60 4.47 22.64
C ILE A 76 -0.32 5.29 22.42
N SER A 77 0.80 4.61 22.20
CA SER A 77 2.05 5.25 21.81
C SER A 77 1.92 5.82 20.38
N PHE A 78 2.68 6.88 20.07
CA PHE A 78 2.70 7.40 18.69
C PHE A 78 3.22 6.35 17.71
N LYS A 79 4.21 5.53 18.12
CA LYS A 79 4.74 4.43 17.32
C LYS A 79 3.64 3.45 16.91
N ASN A 80 2.81 3.00 17.86
CA ASN A 80 1.76 2.02 17.59
C ASN A 80 0.64 2.62 16.74
N ALA A 81 0.27 3.88 16.97
CA ALA A 81 -0.70 4.59 16.13
C ALA A 81 -0.18 4.80 14.70
N PHE A 82 1.10 5.18 14.54
CA PHE A 82 1.74 5.33 13.25
C PHE A 82 1.83 3.99 12.49
N LEU A 83 2.26 2.92 13.16
CA LEU A 83 2.28 1.58 12.58
C LEU A 83 0.87 1.12 12.19
N SER A 84 -0.13 1.34 13.03
CA SER A 84 -1.54 1.05 12.73
C SER A 84 -2.00 1.74 11.45
N HIS A 85 -1.64 3.01 11.28
CA HIS A 85 -1.93 3.75 10.06
C HIS A 85 -1.20 3.18 8.83
N LEU A 86 0.10 2.90 8.95
CA LEU A 86 0.90 2.32 7.86
C LEU A 86 0.38 0.94 7.45
N THR A 87 0.07 0.08 8.41
CA THR A 87 -0.48 -1.25 8.15
C THR A 87 -1.84 -1.13 7.45
N GLY A 88 -2.72 -0.24 7.92
CA GLY A 88 -4.00 0.00 7.26
C GLY A 88 -3.84 0.49 5.82
N MET A 89 -2.93 1.43 5.58
CA MET A 89 -2.63 1.96 4.25
C MET A 89 -2.05 0.88 3.32
N PHE A 90 -1.06 0.12 3.79
CA PHE A 90 -0.44 -0.95 3.02
C PHE A 90 -1.49 -1.97 2.56
N PHE A 91 -2.29 -2.52 3.48
CA PHE A 91 -3.28 -3.52 3.12
C PHE A 91 -4.42 -2.96 2.27
N SER A 92 -4.75 -1.67 2.40
CA SER A 92 -5.72 -1.00 1.52
C SER A 92 -5.23 -0.88 0.08
N ASN A 93 -3.92 -0.78 -0.14
CA ASN A 93 -3.34 -0.73 -1.48
C ASN A 93 -3.34 -2.08 -2.19
N PHE A 94 -3.30 -3.19 -1.44
CA PHE A 94 -3.32 -4.56 -2.02
C PHE A 94 -4.72 -5.18 -2.06
N SER A 95 -5.69 -4.67 -1.31
CA SER A 95 -7.02 -5.27 -1.22
C SER A 95 -8.12 -4.22 -1.11
N MET A 96 -9.18 -4.40 -1.90
CA MET A 96 -10.37 -3.54 -1.84
C MET A 96 -11.19 -3.84 -0.59
N GLY A 97 -11.58 -2.79 0.16
CA GLY A 97 -12.61 -2.87 1.20
C GLY A 97 -12.10 -2.80 2.63
N ARG A 98 -12.61 -3.70 3.49
CA ARG A 98 -12.49 -3.59 4.97
C ARG A 98 -11.17 -4.11 5.56
N THR A 99 -10.37 -4.77 4.74
CA THR A 99 -9.07 -5.37 5.11
C THR A 99 -8.08 -4.34 5.64
N GLY A 100 -8.05 -3.14 5.08
CA GLY A 100 -7.26 -2.03 5.62
C GLY A 100 -7.65 -1.67 7.06
N TYR A 101 -8.94 -1.60 7.35
CA TYR A 101 -9.42 -1.30 8.71
C TYR A 101 -9.08 -2.42 9.70
N LEU A 102 -9.22 -3.68 9.29
CA LEU A 102 -8.85 -4.82 10.12
C LEU A 102 -7.35 -4.86 10.37
N ALA A 103 -6.54 -4.69 9.32
CA ALA A 103 -5.10 -4.71 9.43
C ALA A 103 -4.55 -3.56 10.28
N ALA A 104 -5.21 -2.39 10.26
CA ALA A 104 -4.86 -1.26 11.11
C ALA A 104 -4.96 -1.58 12.61
N SER A 105 -5.74 -2.59 13.02
CA SER A 105 -5.83 -3.00 14.43
C SER A 105 -4.70 -3.92 14.88
N LEU A 106 -3.94 -4.52 13.96
CA LEU A 106 -2.89 -5.50 14.30
C LEU A 106 -1.73 -4.91 15.14
N PRO A 107 -1.25 -3.68 14.89
CA PRO A 107 -0.15 -3.11 15.65
C PRO A 107 -0.57 -2.46 16.99
N VAL A 108 -1.85 -2.53 17.34
CA VAL A 108 -2.36 -2.01 18.61
C VAL A 108 -2.11 -3.04 19.70
N GLU A 109 -0.88 -3.05 20.23
CA GLU A 109 -0.63 -3.66 21.53
C GLU A 109 -1.22 -2.74 22.60
N THR A 110 -2.25 -3.24 23.30
CA THR A 110 -2.79 -2.66 24.55
C THR A 110 -1.92 -3.05 25.72
#